data_AF-A0A1H5ZQH1-F1
#
_entry.id   AF-A0A1H5ZQH1-F1
#
_cell.length_a   1.000
_cell.length_b   1.000
_cell.length_c   1.000
_cell.angle_alpha   90.00
_cell.angle_beta   90.00
_cell.angle_gamma   90.00
#
_symmetry.space_group_name_H-M   'P 1'
#
loop_
_entity.id
_entity.type
_entity.pdbx_description
1 polymer ?
#
loop_
_entity_poly.entity_id
_entity_poly.type
_entity_poly.pdbx_seq_one_letter_code
_entity_poly.pdbx_strand_id
1 'polypeptide(L)' 'MRKNREKLKKNMWKNSQEAKFEQMVSEYHSAKATLDTLEKDSAEYAAQNKHCDSLFAKAERFFKQHQ' A
#
# COMPACT_ATOMS: atom_id res chain seq x y z
N MET A 1 31.04 18.62 4.59
CA MET A 1 30.33 17.60 5.41
C MET A 1 28.78 17.68 5.37
N ARG A 2 28.13 18.85 5.30
CA ARG A 2 26.64 18.95 5.28
C ARG A 2 25.98 18.34 4.02
N LYS A 3 26.56 18.56 2.83
CA LYS A 3 26.03 18.07 1.53
C LYS A 3 25.88 16.54 1.40
N ASN A 4 26.72 15.75 2.10
CA ASN A 4 26.61 14.28 2.04
C ASN A 4 25.45 13.72 2.88
N ARG A 5 25.07 14.40 3.97
CA ARG A 5 23.95 13.97 4.82
C ARG A 5 22.61 14.13 4.11
N GLU A 6 22.46 15.14 3.25
CA GLU A 6 21.24 15.36 2.48
C GLU A 6 21.05 14.31 1.38
N LYS A 7 22.12 13.92 0.69
CA LYS A 7 22.08 12.81 -0.29
C LYS A 7 21.70 11.49 0.38
N LEU A 8 22.31 11.16 1.52
CA LEU A 8 21.97 9.97 2.31
C LEU A 8 20.50 9.98 2.74
N LYS A 9 20.00 11.09 3.28
CA LYS A 9 18.58 11.23 3.65
C LYS A 9 17.65 11.06 2.45
N LYS A 10 18.00 11.61 1.28
CA LYS A 10 17.20 11.51 0.06
C LYS A 10 17.13 10.07 -0.47
N ASN A 11 18.23 9.32 -0.37
CA ASN A 11 18.28 7.92 -0.76
C ASN A 11 17.50 7.03 0.23
N MET A 12 17.63 7.29 1.53
CA MET A 12 16.88 6.58 2.57
C MET A 12 15.38 6.85 2.47
N TRP A 13 14.99 8.07 2.08
CA TRP A 13 13.62 8.45 1.83
C TRP A 13 13.03 7.67 0.65
N LYS A 14 13.75 7.55 -0.48
CA LYS A 14 13.32 6.72 -1.62
C LYS A 14 13.12 5.26 -1.23
N ASN A 15 14.08 4.66 -0.52
CA ASN A 15 13.98 3.28 -0.07
C ASN A 15 12.81 3.07 0.91
N SER A 16 12.56 4.05 1.77
CA SER A 16 11.42 4.00 2.72
C SER A 16 10.07 4.15 2.02
N GLN A 17 9.99 4.88 0.91
CA GLN A 17 8.76 4.99 0.12
C GLN A 17 8.44 3.69 -0.60
N GLU A 18 9.45 3.07 -1.22
CA GLU A 18 9.29 1.76 -1.87
C GLU A 18 8.86 0.69 -0.86
N ALA A 19 9.52 0.62 0.31
CA ALA A 19 9.11 -0.28 1.39
C ALA A 19 7.67 -0.01 1.87
N LYS A 20 7.25 1.25 1.98
CA LYS A 20 5.86 1.61 2.33
C LYS A 20 4.87 1.19 1.25
N PHE A 21 5.26 1.29 -0.01
CA PHE A 21 4.43 0.85 -1.13
C PHE A 21 4.30 -0.67 -1.14
N GLU A 22 5.40 -1.40 -0.99
CA GLU A 22 5.38 -2.87 -0.82
C GLU A 22 4.49 -3.28 0.35
N GLN A 23 4.58 -2.60 1.50
CA GLN A 23 3.69 -2.87 2.63
C GLN A 23 2.21 -2.64 2.27
N MET A 24 1.86 -1.50 1.64
CA MET A 24 0.46 -1.24 1.25
C MET A 24 -0.07 -2.27 0.25
N VAL A 25 0.75 -2.66 -0.73
CA VAL A 25 0.37 -3.66 -1.74
C VAL A 25 0.23 -5.04 -1.10
N SER A 26 1.14 -5.40 -0.18
CA SER A 26 1.07 -6.65 0.59
C SER A 26 -0.18 -6.72 1.49
N GLU A 27 -0.52 -5.61 2.16
CA GLU A 27 -1.77 -5.49 2.93
C GLU A 27 -3.01 -5.68 2.03
N TYR A 28 -3.02 -5.06 0.85
CA TYR A 28 -4.10 -5.25 -0.12
C TYR A 28 -4.21 -6.72 -0.57
N HIS A 29 -3.09 -7.37 -0.92
CA HIS A 29 -3.09 -8.78 -1.31
C HIS A 29 -3.60 -9.69 -0.19
N SER A 30 -3.22 -9.40 1.05
CA SER A 30 -3.69 -10.15 2.22
C SER A 30 -5.19 -9.97 2.42
N ALA A 31 -5.69 -8.72 2.38
CA ALA A 31 -7.11 -8.43 2.50
C ALA A 31 -7.93 -9.06 1.35
N LYS A 32 -7.36 -9.09 0.14
CA LYS A 32 -7.96 -9.72 -1.04
C LYS A 32 -8.01 -11.24 -0.93
N ALA A 33 -6.97 -11.87 -0.37
CA ALA A 33 -7.00 -13.30 -0.09
C ALA A 33 -8.11 -13.65 0.91
N THR A 34 -8.28 -12.85 1.97
CA THR A 34 -9.42 -13.00 2.89
C THR A 34 -10.76 -12.82 2.18
N LEU A 35 -10.86 -11.83 1.30
CA LEU A 35 -12.06 -11.58 0.51
C LEU A 35 -12.39 -12.74 -0.44
N ASP A 36 -11.39 -13.40 -1.02
CA ASP A 36 -11.57 -14.57 -1.89
C ASP A 36 -12.05 -15.80 -1.10
N THR A 37 -11.68 -15.90 0.19
CA THR A 37 -12.20 -16.94 1.09
C THR A 37 -13.61 -16.67 1.62
N LEU A 38 -14.13 -15.45 1.48
CA LEU A 38 -15.45 -15.05 1.95
C LEU A 38 -16.51 -15.23 0.83
N GLU A 39 -17.72 -15.64 1.21
CA GLU A 39 -18.83 -15.75 0.27
C GLU A 39 -19.26 -14.38 -0.26
N LYS A 40 -19.32 -14.24 -1.58
CA LYS A 40 -19.64 -12.97 -2.29
C LYS A 40 -20.96 -12.31 -1.88
N ASP A 41 -21.92 -13.10 -1.40
CA ASP A 41 -23.25 -12.62 -0.97
C ASP A 41 -23.32 -12.23 0.51
N SER A 42 -22.21 -12.34 1.26
CA SER A 42 -22.20 -11.97 2.69
C SER A 42 -21.97 -10.47 2.88
N ALA A 43 -22.57 -9.92 3.94
CA ALA A 43 -22.31 -8.53 4.35
C ALA A 43 -20.83 -8.30 4.71
N GLU A 44 -20.13 -9.34 5.17
CA GLU A 44 -18.70 -9.32 5.47
C GLU A 44 -17.86 -9.20 4.19
N TYR A 45 -18.25 -9.85 3.09
CA TYR A 45 -17.62 -9.65 1.79
C TYR A 45 -17.75 -8.21 1.31
N ALA A 46 -18.94 -7.61 1.42
CA ALA A 46 -19.16 -6.22 1.04
C ALA A 46 -18.32 -5.24 1.88
N ALA A 47 -18.18 -5.50 3.18
CA ALA A 47 -17.32 -4.70 4.06
C ALA A 47 -15.83 -4.87 3.70
N GLN A 48 -15.39 -6.11 3.48
CA GLN A 48 -14.01 -6.43 3.12
C GLN A 48 -13.63 -5.90 1.74
N ASN A 49 -14.59 -5.86 0.79
CA ASN A 49 -14.38 -5.33 -0.55
C ASN A 49 -14.14 -3.82 -0.50
N LYS A 50 -14.96 -3.09 0.26
CA LYS A 50 -14.74 -1.65 0.52
C LYS A 50 -13.39 -1.38 1.19
N HIS A 51 -12.96 -2.27 2.08
CA HIS A 51 -11.64 -2.18 2.70
C HIS A 51 -10.51 -2.38 1.68
N CYS A 52 -10.62 -3.40 0.82
CA CYS A 52 -9.68 -3.64 -0.28
C CYS A 52 -9.62 -2.46 -1.25
N ASP A 53 -10.77 -1.91 -1.67
CA ASP A 53 -10.83 -0.74 -2.54
C ASP A 53 -10.16 0.49 -1.90
N SER A 54 -10.35 0.68 -0.60
CA SER A 54 -9.70 1.78 0.13
C SER A 54 -8.19 1.62 0.21
N LEU A 55 -7.69 0.40 0.45
CA LEU A 55 -6.26 0.07 0.45
C LEU A 55 -5.66 0.25 -0.95
N PHE A 56 -6.36 -0.23 -1.98
CA PHE A 56 -5.96 -0.08 -3.37
C PHE A 56 -5.87 1.39 -3.77
N ALA A 57 -6.90 2.19 -3.48
CA ALA A 57 -6.89 3.62 -3.76
C ALA A 57 -5.74 4.35 -3.05
N LYS A 58 -5.41 3.94 -1.81
CA LYS A 58 -4.23 4.45 -1.08
C LYS A 58 -2.92 4.10 -1.80
N ALA A 59 -2.74 2.84 -2.18
CA ALA A 59 -1.56 2.38 -2.89
C ALA A 59 -1.43 3.07 -4.26
N GLU A 60 -2.51 3.16 -5.03
CA GLU A 60 -2.53 3.78 -6.35
C GLU A 60 -2.22 5.28 -6.27
N ARG A 61 -2.76 5.98 -5.25
CA ARG A 61 -2.45 7.39 -5.01
C ARG A 61 -1.00 7.59 -4.59
N PHE A 62 -0.45 6.70 -3.77
CA PHE A 62 0.96 6.73 -3.38
C PHE A 62 1.88 6.50 -4.58
N PHE A 63 1.54 5.54 -5.44
CA PHE A 63 2.26 5.28 -6.69
C PHE A 63 2.25 6.50 -7.61
N LYS A 64 1.07 7.08 -7.89
CA LYS A 64 0.94 8.29 -8.73
C LYS A 64 1.70 9.49 -8.18
N GLN A 65 1.85 9.60 -6.85
CA GLN A 65 2.57 10.70 -6.21
C GLN A 65 4.10 10.50 -6.23
N HIS A 66 4.57 9.27 -6.47
CA HIS A 66 5.98 8.90 -6.50
C HIS A 66 6.52 8.47 -7.87
N GLN A 67 5.65 8.43 -8.89
CA GLN A 67 6.01 8.34 -10.31
C GLN A 67 6.59 9.66 -10.82
#